data_AF-A0A970F6X8-F1
#
_entry.id   AF-A0A970F6X8-F1
#
_cell.length_a   1.000
_cell.length_b   1.000
_cell.length_c   1.000
_cell.angle_alpha   90.00
_cell.angle_beta   90.00
_cell.angle_gamma   90.00
#
_symmetry.space_group_name_H-M   'P 1'
#
loop_
_entity.id
_entity.type
_entity.pdbx_description
1 polymer ?
#
loop_
_entity_poly.entity_id
_entity_poly.type
_entity_poly.pdbx_seq_one_letter_code
_entity_poly.pdbx_strand_id
1 'polypeptide(L)'
;MNKKKVIQGLLLATLFLPINVNAETSESTTNVQNFEQSIDFQVESQSNEIKQTENTEITDSKKSVLETTESITEDSMIEIQVKSDNTINQLNLIKNGDFSSIESKSGKWTGSKAEDWNIWIPGDIKTTDYTLQVNIDKQLLFDSSTDEFRAAVTQKVQIDPDKLYELSFDIKTIHLTNIARIRINEQNAKGQTNLWHSKSVKGTSDWQTIKENFKPHPETEFITIELFYEKGTGTLYYDNLYFSEKENQETNRTQIEDKIEIHTKNIYVPKQKNYLYEITDATFAKEINGLLYPESVGETTVKISDEKGVFIKEIPLIIQHYEETIYQKMLKKWNDVIAGNDSFNVNNQVMVKQNEQLDSAVLEILSLYTDKKDSTELWKDISDYNVSANLTTSYRRVETIAKQVMQPASKYYQNQEI
;
A
#
# COMPACT_ATOMS: atom_id res chain seq x y z
N MET A 1 -30.59 -0.80 13.67
CA MET A 1 -30.16 -0.39 15.02
C MET A 1 -28.70 -0.80 15.21
N ASN A 2 -27.87 0.15 15.60
CA ASN A 2 -26.41 0.08 15.65
C ASN A 2 -25.85 -0.99 16.58
N LYS A 3 -24.72 -1.58 16.19
CA LYS A 3 -23.44 -1.51 16.94
C LYS A 3 -22.31 -2.22 16.17
N LYS A 4 -21.59 -1.47 15.33
CA LYS A 4 -20.17 -1.73 15.07
C LYS A 4 -19.41 -1.38 16.35
N LYS A 5 -18.74 -2.34 16.96
CA LYS A 5 -17.76 -2.07 18.02
C LYS A 5 -16.37 -2.01 17.38
N VAL A 6 -15.78 -0.83 17.53
CA VAL A 6 -14.36 -0.50 17.38
C VAL A 6 -13.56 -1.38 18.35
N ILE A 7 -12.47 -2.00 17.88
CA ILE A 7 -11.41 -2.52 18.75
C ILE A 7 -10.16 -1.72 18.41
N GLN A 8 -9.87 -0.72 19.24
CA GLN A 8 -8.54 -0.16 19.44
C GLN A 8 -7.82 -1.04 20.47
N GLY A 9 -6.53 -1.25 20.27
CA GLY A 9 -5.73 -2.19 21.04
C GLY A 9 -5.43 -1.77 22.49
N LEU A 10 -5.06 -2.76 23.29
CA LEU A 10 -4.08 -2.63 24.36
C LEU A 10 -3.43 -4.00 24.56
N LEU A 11 -2.11 -4.07 24.33
CA LEU A 11 -1.29 -5.26 24.51
C LEU A 11 -0.79 -5.30 25.95
N LEU A 12 -1.25 -6.26 26.75
CA LEU A 12 -0.61 -6.66 27.99
C LEU A 12 -0.63 -8.20 28.03
N ALA A 13 0.45 -8.83 27.58
CA ALA A 13 0.60 -10.27 27.73
C ALA A 13 1.16 -10.55 29.14
N THR A 14 0.26 -10.63 30.12
CA THR A 14 0.54 -11.27 31.41
C THR A 14 0.47 -12.79 31.24
N LEU A 15 1.59 -13.48 31.37
CA LEU A 15 1.63 -14.92 31.65
C LEU A 15 1.92 -15.09 33.15
N PHE A 16 0.86 -15.23 33.94
CA PHE A 16 0.90 -15.91 35.24
C PHE A 16 0.08 -17.18 35.11
N LEU A 17 0.67 -18.33 35.46
CA LEU A 17 -0.09 -19.52 35.84
C LEU A 17 0.11 -19.75 37.35
N PRO A 18 -0.94 -20.16 38.08
CA PRO A 18 -0.91 -20.27 39.53
C PRO A 18 -0.15 -21.51 40.00
N ILE A 19 0.69 -21.34 41.02
CA ILE A 19 1.23 -22.46 41.80
C ILE A 19 0.16 -22.83 42.83
N ASN A 20 -0.48 -23.99 42.65
CA ASN A 20 -1.24 -24.64 43.70
C ASN A 20 -0.25 -25.26 44.69
N VAL A 21 -0.18 -24.70 45.89
CA VAL A 21 0.57 -25.27 47.01
C VAL A 21 -0.36 -26.24 47.72
N ASN A 22 -0.08 -27.54 47.60
CA ASN A 22 -0.44 -28.50 48.64
C ASN A 22 0.87 -29.03 49.22
N ALA A 23 1.08 -28.69 50.49
CA ALA A 23 2.17 -29.21 51.30
C ALA A 23 1.80 -30.60 51.81
N GLU A 24 2.69 -31.58 51.60
CA GLU A 24 2.82 -32.72 52.50
C GLU A 24 4.28 -33.17 52.51
N THR A 25 4.76 -33.35 53.73
CA THR A 25 6.14 -33.56 54.18
C THR A 25 6.60 -35.01 54.01
N SER A 26 7.80 -35.23 53.48
CA SER A 26 8.67 -36.34 53.92
C SER A 26 10.12 -36.12 53.47
N GLU A 27 11.03 -36.23 54.42
CA GLU A 27 12.49 -36.19 54.25
C GLU A 27 13.00 -37.34 53.37
N SER A 28 13.94 -37.06 52.46
CA SER A 28 15.09 -37.93 52.21
C SER A 28 16.13 -37.24 51.32
N THR A 29 17.38 -37.37 51.75
CA THR A 29 18.63 -36.95 51.11
C THR A 29 18.82 -37.57 49.72
N THR A 30 19.20 -36.80 48.69
CA THR A 30 20.41 -37.00 47.84
C THR A 30 20.47 -36.07 46.61
N ASN A 31 21.70 -35.68 46.28
CA ASN A 31 22.26 -35.31 44.97
C ASN A 31 21.69 -34.12 44.18
N VAL A 32 22.48 -33.03 44.20
CA VAL A 32 22.49 -31.99 43.17
C VAL A 32 23.08 -32.60 41.89
N GLN A 33 22.23 -32.90 40.91
CA GLN A 33 22.64 -33.06 39.52
C GLN A 33 22.36 -31.74 38.77
N ASN A 34 23.43 -31.13 38.28
CA ASN A 34 23.38 -30.06 37.29
C ASN A 34 22.65 -30.55 36.03
N PHE A 35 21.59 -29.84 35.64
CA PHE A 35 21.05 -29.95 34.28
C PHE A 35 21.73 -28.89 33.41
N GLU A 36 22.79 -29.30 32.72
CA GLU A 36 23.23 -28.63 31.49
C GLU A 36 22.28 -29.07 30.36
N GLN A 37 21.55 -28.12 29.75
CA GLN A 37 20.90 -28.37 28.47
C GLN A 37 21.86 -27.99 27.35
N SER A 38 22.50 -29.01 26.78
CA SER A 38 23.19 -28.96 25.49
C SER A 38 22.16 -28.96 24.36
N ILE A 39 22.19 -27.94 23.49
CA ILE A 39 21.48 -27.96 22.21
C ILE A 39 22.47 -28.51 21.17
N ASP A 40 22.21 -29.72 20.71
CA ASP A 40 22.96 -30.38 19.63
C ASP A 40 22.31 -30.02 18.28
N PHE A 41 23.09 -29.49 17.33
CA PHE A 41 22.65 -29.21 15.97
C PHE A 41 23.53 -30.01 15.01
N GLN A 42 22.97 -31.07 14.42
CA GLN A 42 23.62 -31.87 13.38
C GLN A 42 23.31 -31.28 12.01
N VAL A 43 24.36 -30.92 11.25
CA VAL A 43 24.28 -30.55 9.83
C VAL A 43 24.95 -31.66 9.01
N GLU A 44 24.19 -32.34 8.16
CA GLU A 44 24.71 -33.23 7.12
C GLU A 44 24.95 -32.42 5.84
N SER A 45 26.21 -32.36 5.40
CA SER A 45 26.63 -31.74 4.15
C SER A 45 26.57 -32.75 3.00
N GLN A 46 25.92 -32.38 1.88
CA GLN A 46 26.19 -33.01 0.58
C GLN A 46 26.68 -31.96 -0.42
N SER A 47 27.93 -32.15 -0.82
CA SER A 47 28.68 -31.41 -1.82
C SER A 47 28.33 -31.88 -3.24
N ASN A 48 28.18 -30.95 -4.18
CA ASN A 48 28.37 -31.22 -5.60
C ASN A 48 29.18 -30.08 -6.25
N GLU A 49 30.37 -30.45 -6.72
CA GLU A 49 31.27 -29.65 -7.56
C GLU A 49 30.71 -29.53 -8.99
N ILE A 50 30.78 -28.34 -9.60
CA ILE A 50 31.04 -28.22 -11.05
C ILE A 50 32.04 -27.10 -11.30
N LYS A 51 33.08 -27.45 -12.06
CA LYS A 51 34.26 -26.67 -12.43
C LYS A 51 33.97 -25.63 -13.52
N GLN A 52 34.64 -24.47 -13.41
CA GLN A 52 34.93 -23.57 -14.52
C GLN A 52 35.96 -24.18 -15.47
N THR A 53 35.83 -23.92 -16.78
CA THR A 53 36.99 -23.80 -17.67
C THR A 53 36.69 -22.80 -18.79
N GLU A 54 37.58 -21.81 -18.96
CA GLU A 54 37.71 -20.95 -20.13
C GLU A 54 38.41 -21.70 -21.28
N ASN A 55 38.05 -21.42 -22.54
CA ASN A 55 38.97 -20.86 -23.55
C ASN A 55 38.32 -20.65 -24.93
N THR A 56 38.40 -19.39 -25.39
CA THR A 56 38.87 -18.88 -26.69
C THR A 56 38.66 -19.71 -27.99
N GLU A 57 37.96 -19.13 -28.98
CA GLU A 57 38.48 -19.01 -30.35
C GLU A 57 37.75 -17.93 -31.18
N ILE A 58 38.53 -17.30 -32.06
CA ILE A 58 38.26 -16.14 -32.91
C ILE A 58 37.79 -16.62 -34.29
N THR A 59 36.84 -15.94 -34.94
CA THR A 59 36.93 -15.62 -36.39
C THR A 59 35.94 -14.55 -36.85
N ASP A 60 36.52 -13.38 -37.12
CA ASP A 60 36.32 -12.43 -38.22
C ASP A 60 35.10 -12.55 -39.16
N SER A 61 34.37 -11.44 -39.33
CA SER A 61 33.66 -11.07 -40.57
C SER A 61 33.23 -9.60 -40.55
N LYS A 62 33.99 -8.78 -41.27
CA LYS A 62 33.67 -7.41 -41.73
C LYS A 62 32.26 -7.28 -42.33
N LYS A 63 31.57 -6.16 -42.06
CA LYS A 63 31.07 -5.29 -43.14
C LYS A 63 30.75 -3.87 -42.66
N SER A 64 31.29 -2.91 -43.39
CA SER A 64 31.12 -1.46 -43.27
C SER A 64 29.72 -1.00 -43.66
N VAL A 65 29.23 0.12 -43.09
CA VAL A 65 28.45 1.11 -43.84
C VAL A 65 28.85 2.52 -43.38
N LEU A 66 28.90 3.37 -44.39
CA LEU A 66 29.52 4.67 -44.58
C LEU A 66 28.59 5.81 -44.14
N GLU A 67 29.19 6.92 -43.71
CA GLU A 67 28.57 8.24 -43.56
C GLU A 67 28.01 8.77 -44.90
N THR A 68 26.96 9.59 -44.84
CA THR A 68 26.78 10.68 -45.80
C THR A 68 25.94 11.80 -45.20
N THR A 69 26.55 12.97 -45.09
CA THR A 69 25.97 14.30 -44.92
C THR A 69 25.29 14.77 -46.20
N GLU A 70 24.15 15.47 -46.10
CA GLU A 70 23.83 16.59 -47.01
C GLU A 70 22.77 17.54 -46.38
N SER A 71 22.99 18.83 -46.61
CA SER A 71 22.27 19.98 -46.04
C SER A 71 21.05 20.40 -46.86
N ILE A 72 20.03 20.98 -46.22
CA ILE A 72 19.07 21.88 -46.87
C ILE A 72 18.86 23.12 -45.99
N THR A 73 18.99 24.29 -46.62
CA THR A 73 18.87 25.65 -46.08
C THR A 73 17.42 26.16 -46.05
N GLU A 74 17.24 27.21 -45.24
CA GLU A 74 16.04 27.98 -44.85
C GLU A 74 15.05 28.35 -45.98
N ASP A 75 13.74 28.23 -45.70
CA ASP A 75 12.88 29.40 -45.46
C ASP A 75 11.50 29.04 -44.84
N SER A 76 11.09 29.85 -43.86
CA SER A 76 9.70 30.15 -43.43
C SER A 76 8.83 29.10 -42.70
N MET A 77 8.69 29.24 -41.36
CA MET A 77 7.48 29.80 -40.69
C MET A 77 7.35 29.36 -39.21
N ILE A 78 7.43 30.37 -38.34
CA ILE A 78 6.60 30.63 -37.15
C ILE A 78 6.68 29.63 -35.97
N GLU A 79 7.40 30.10 -34.95
CA GLU A 79 7.24 29.88 -33.51
C GLU A 79 5.94 29.17 -33.06
N ILE A 80 6.06 27.91 -32.64
CA ILE A 80 5.21 27.35 -31.60
C ILE A 80 6.11 27.19 -30.37
N GLN A 81 5.98 28.13 -29.44
CA GLN A 81 6.47 27.94 -28.08
C GLN A 81 5.70 26.78 -27.45
N VAL A 82 6.27 25.58 -27.52
CA VAL A 82 5.84 24.45 -26.69
C VAL A 82 6.33 24.74 -25.27
N LYS A 83 5.50 25.43 -24.49
CA LYS A 83 5.49 25.19 -23.05
C LYS A 83 5.00 23.77 -22.86
N SER A 84 5.93 22.90 -22.48
CA SER A 84 5.66 21.55 -22.01
C SER A 84 4.92 21.63 -20.67
N ASP A 85 3.61 21.83 -20.74
CA ASP A 85 2.74 21.37 -19.65
C ASP A 85 2.65 19.86 -19.77
N ASN A 86 3.30 19.14 -18.85
CA ASN A 86 3.09 17.70 -18.63
C ASN A 86 1.67 17.46 -18.12
N THR A 87 0.67 17.67 -18.97
CA THR A 87 -0.70 17.22 -18.73
C THR A 87 -0.94 16.04 -19.66
N ILE A 88 -0.74 14.83 -19.14
CA ILE A 88 -1.36 13.66 -19.76
C ILE A 88 -2.86 13.96 -19.72
N ASN A 89 -3.46 14.26 -20.87
CA ASN A 89 -4.91 14.22 -21.04
C ASN A 89 -5.34 12.78 -20.72
N GLN A 90 -5.72 12.53 -19.47
CA GLN A 90 -6.35 11.27 -19.11
C GLN A 90 -7.62 11.14 -19.97
N LEU A 91 -7.69 10.08 -20.78
CA LEU A 91 -8.82 9.84 -21.65
C LEU A 91 -10.02 9.43 -20.79
N ASN A 92 -11.17 10.08 -20.97
CA ASN A 92 -12.42 9.62 -20.36
C ASN A 92 -12.85 8.31 -21.02
N LEU A 93 -12.96 7.25 -20.23
CA LEU A 93 -13.40 5.93 -20.67
C LEU A 93 -14.93 5.83 -20.80
N ILE A 94 -15.66 6.78 -20.21
CA ILE A 94 -17.08 6.97 -20.46
C ILE A 94 -17.25 7.80 -21.73
N LYS A 95 -18.02 7.27 -22.68
CA LYS A 95 -18.47 8.02 -23.85
C LYS A 95 -19.64 8.92 -23.48
N ASN A 96 -19.66 10.13 -24.04
CA ASN A 96 -20.78 11.08 -23.90
C ASN A 96 -21.16 11.30 -22.42
N GLY A 97 -20.15 11.48 -21.55
CA GLY A 97 -20.35 11.68 -20.12
C GLY A 97 -20.90 13.06 -19.74
N ASP A 98 -20.82 14.03 -20.66
CA ASP A 98 -21.40 15.37 -20.57
C ASP A 98 -22.80 15.45 -21.23
N PHE A 99 -23.31 14.32 -21.73
CA PHE A 99 -24.58 14.20 -22.45
C PHE A 99 -24.80 15.21 -23.60
N SER A 100 -23.71 15.73 -24.17
CA SER A 100 -23.77 16.72 -25.25
C SER A 100 -24.36 16.12 -26.53
N SER A 101 -24.07 14.84 -26.80
CA SER A 101 -24.56 14.08 -27.95
C SER A 101 -25.90 13.40 -27.66
N ILE A 102 -26.91 13.71 -28.46
CA ILE A 102 -28.29 13.26 -28.24
C ILE A 102 -28.93 12.72 -29.51
N GLU A 103 -29.76 11.68 -29.33
CA GLU A 103 -30.63 11.11 -30.35
C GLU A 103 -32.10 11.45 -30.09
N SER A 104 -32.90 11.33 -31.15
CA SER A 104 -34.36 11.36 -31.04
C SER A 104 -34.88 10.30 -30.05
N LYS A 105 -35.99 10.63 -29.38
CA LYS A 105 -36.68 9.76 -28.43
C LYS A 105 -36.87 8.35 -28.98
N SER A 106 -36.44 7.35 -28.21
CA SER A 106 -36.63 5.92 -28.55
C SER A 106 -36.64 5.03 -27.30
N GLY A 107 -37.28 3.86 -27.40
CA GLY A 107 -37.30 2.88 -26.32
C GLY A 107 -37.92 3.40 -25.02
N LYS A 108 -37.23 3.20 -23.88
CA LYS A 108 -37.66 3.63 -22.54
C LYS A 108 -37.37 5.11 -22.25
N TRP A 109 -36.75 5.84 -23.18
CA TRP A 109 -36.53 7.28 -23.05
C TRP A 109 -37.86 8.02 -23.24
N THR A 110 -38.11 8.99 -22.39
CA THR A 110 -39.35 9.78 -22.41
C THR A 110 -39.23 11.04 -23.27
N GLY A 111 -37.99 11.48 -23.53
CA GLY A 111 -37.60 12.56 -24.45
C GLY A 111 -36.26 12.27 -25.10
N SER A 112 -35.40 13.29 -25.26
CA SER A 112 -34.08 13.16 -25.90
C SER A 112 -33.25 12.06 -25.23
N LYS A 113 -32.68 11.17 -26.05
CA LYS A 113 -31.84 10.05 -25.61
C LYS A 113 -30.38 10.49 -25.60
N ALA A 114 -29.62 10.11 -24.58
CA ALA A 114 -28.16 10.23 -24.61
C ALA A 114 -27.57 9.13 -25.51
N GLU A 115 -26.73 9.51 -26.49
CA GLU A 115 -25.97 8.56 -27.30
C GLU A 115 -25.04 7.69 -26.42
N ASP A 116 -24.76 6.45 -26.83
CA ASP A 116 -23.96 5.45 -26.11
C ASP A 116 -24.49 4.97 -24.74
N TRP A 117 -25.60 5.52 -24.27
CA TRP A 117 -26.23 5.15 -23.00
C TRP A 117 -27.48 4.28 -23.19
N ASN A 118 -27.63 3.28 -22.32
CA ASN A 118 -28.79 2.38 -22.28
C ASN A 118 -29.63 2.61 -21.03
N ILE A 119 -30.88 2.14 -21.03
CA ILE A 119 -31.77 2.21 -19.87
C ILE A 119 -32.05 0.80 -19.33
N TRP A 120 -31.82 0.62 -18.04
CA TRP A 120 -32.32 -0.50 -17.27
C TRP A 120 -33.47 -0.05 -16.35
N ILE A 121 -34.61 -0.73 -16.46
CA ILE A 121 -35.74 -0.60 -15.54
C ILE A 121 -36.09 -2.01 -15.08
N PRO A 122 -36.10 -2.30 -13.78
CA PRO A 122 -36.51 -3.59 -13.23
C PRO A 122 -37.90 -3.99 -13.71
N GLY A 123 -38.12 -5.29 -13.96
CA GLY A 123 -39.40 -5.79 -14.51
C GLY A 123 -40.60 -5.62 -13.58
N ASP A 124 -40.38 -5.43 -12.28
CA ASP A 124 -41.41 -5.17 -11.27
C ASP A 124 -41.87 -3.69 -11.22
N ILE A 125 -41.13 -2.76 -11.82
CA ILE A 125 -41.55 -1.36 -11.97
C ILE A 125 -42.57 -1.27 -13.11
N LYS A 126 -43.81 -0.95 -12.77
CA LYS A 126 -44.94 -0.88 -13.71
C LYS A 126 -45.36 0.53 -14.08
N THR A 127 -44.90 1.55 -13.34
CA THR A 127 -45.25 2.93 -13.65
C THR A 127 -44.71 3.32 -15.02
N THR A 128 -45.53 4.04 -15.77
CA THR A 128 -45.17 4.71 -17.03
C THR A 128 -45.15 6.23 -16.86
N ASP A 129 -45.47 6.72 -15.66
CA ASP A 129 -45.51 8.14 -15.32
C ASP A 129 -44.18 8.56 -14.68
N TYR A 130 -43.17 8.65 -15.54
CA TYR A 130 -41.84 9.13 -15.19
C TYR A 130 -41.27 9.96 -16.35
N THR A 131 -40.27 10.77 -16.04
CA THR A 131 -39.40 11.42 -17.02
C THR A 131 -38.01 10.82 -16.91
N LEU A 132 -37.48 10.35 -18.04
CA LEU A 132 -36.10 9.96 -18.25
C LEU A 132 -35.62 10.49 -19.60
N GLN A 133 -34.77 11.51 -19.61
CA GLN A 133 -34.31 12.21 -20.82
C GLN A 133 -33.05 13.04 -20.55
N VAL A 134 -32.36 13.46 -21.62
CA VAL A 134 -31.44 14.60 -21.56
C VAL A 134 -32.24 15.90 -21.71
N ASN A 135 -32.12 16.82 -20.76
CA ASN A 135 -32.85 18.09 -20.77
C ASN A 135 -32.21 19.13 -21.72
N ILE A 136 -32.79 20.34 -21.75
CA ILE A 136 -32.30 21.43 -22.61
C ILE A 136 -30.89 21.91 -22.24
N ASP A 137 -30.54 21.79 -20.95
CA ASP A 137 -29.25 22.17 -20.39
C ASP A 137 -28.21 21.04 -20.49
N LYS A 138 -28.50 19.99 -21.28
CA LYS A 138 -27.61 18.82 -21.49
C LYS A 138 -27.32 18.00 -20.24
N GLN A 139 -28.28 17.92 -19.31
CA GLN A 139 -28.18 17.08 -18.12
C GLN A 139 -29.07 15.86 -18.25
N LEU A 140 -28.61 14.72 -17.73
CA LEU A 140 -29.46 13.54 -17.62
C LEU A 140 -30.45 13.73 -16.47
N LEU A 141 -31.75 13.72 -16.79
CA LEU A 141 -32.86 13.90 -15.87
C LEU A 141 -33.58 12.58 -15.64
N PHE A 142 -33.76 12.23 -14.36
CA PHE A 142 -34.78 11.31 -13.87
C PHE A 142 -35.80 12.11 -13.05
N ASP A 143 -37.09 11.92 -13.30
CA ASP A 143 -38.16 12.46 -12.47
C ASP A 143 -39.31 11.46 -12.34
N SER A 144 -39.84 11.32 -11.14
CA SER A 144 -41.17 10.74 -10.96
C SER A 144 -41.83 11.38 -9.74
N SER A 145 -42.90 12.13 -9.98
CA SER A 145 -43.53 12.98 -8.97
C SER A 145 -44.54 12.23 -8.08
N THR A 146 -45.13 11.15 -8.58
CA THR A 146 -46.32 10.50 -7.99
C THR A 146 -46.06 9.03 -7.66
N ASP A 147 -45.54 8.27 -8.62
CA ASP A 147 -45.32 6.84 -8.50
C ASP A 147 -43.89 6.49 -8.09
N GLU A 148 -43.70 5.39 -7.35
CA GLU A 148 -42.37 4.87 -7.11
C GLU A 148 -41.72 4.40 -8.42
N PHE A 149 -40.63 5.06 -8.79
CA PHE A 149 -39.82 4.72 -9.96
C PHE A 149 -38.45 4.18 -9.52
N ARG A 150 -37.89 3.25 -10.29
CA ARG A 150 -36.53 2.74 -10.13
C ARG A 150 -35.94 2.48 -11.49
N ALA A 151 -34.76 3.03 -11.74
CA ALA A 151 -34.10 2.88 -13.03
C ALA A 151 -32.58 3.10 -12.91
N ALA A 152 -31.87 2.69 -13.95
CA ALA A 152 -30.50 3.08 -14.17
C ALA A 152 -30.28 3.44 -15.64
N VAL A 153 -29.42 4.44 -15.87
CA VAL A 153 -28.84 4.70 -17.18
C VAL A 153 -27.42 4.14 -17.19
N THR A 154 -27.12 3.28 -18.15
CA THR A 154 -25.99 2.35 -18.06
C THR A 154 -25.07 2.41 -19.27
N GLN A 155 -23.77 2.30 -19.03
CA GLN A 155 -22.76 2.13 -20.07
C GLN A 155 -21.79 1.01 -19.68
N LYS A 156 -21.44 0.18 -20.66
CA LYS A 156 -20.44 -0.88 -20.50
C LYS A 156 -19.06 -0.30 -20.79
N VAL A 157 -18.11 -0.48 -19.88
CA VAL A 157 -16.74 0.03 -20.01
C VAL A 157 -15.75 -1.13 -19.88
N GLN A 158 -14.81 -1.21 -20.82
CA GLN A 158 -13.69 -2.15 -20.75
C GLN A 158 -12.66 -1.58 -19.77
N ILE A 159 -12.12 -2.45 -18.93
CA ILE A 159 -11.18 -2.08 -17.87
C ILE A 159 -10.07 -3.13 -17.76
N ASP A 160 -9.03 -2.76 -17.05
CA ASP A 160 -7.95 -3.64 -16.64
C ASP A 160 -8.05 -3.83 -15.11
N PRO A 161 -8.22 -5.06 -14.61
CA PRO A 161 -8.38 -5.30 -13.17
C PRO A 161 -7.14 -4.90 -12.36
N ASP A 162 -5.96 -4.77 -12.99
CA ASP A 162 -4.71 -4.41 -12.32
C ASP A 162 -4.50 -2.89 -12.20
N LYS A 163 -5.35 -2.09 -12.83
CA LYS A 163 -5.29 -0.62 -12.80
C LYS A 163 -6.15 -0.01 -11.69
N LEU A 164 -5.85 1.25 -11.37
CA LEU A 164 -6.67 2.10 -10.51
C LEU A 164 -7.41 3.11 -11.39
N TYR A 165 -8.64 3.44 -11.02
CA TYR A 165 -9.46 4.39 -11.75
C TYR A 165 -9.96 5.50 -10.82
N GLU A 166 -10.33 6.63 -11.40
CA GLU A 166 -11.04 7.70 -10.72
C GLU A 166 -12.39 7.92 -11.40
N LEU A 167 -13.47 7.87 -10.62
CA LEU A 167 -14.80 8.25 -11.03
C LEU A 167 -15.08 9.67 -10.53
N SER A 168 -15.56 10.55 -11.39
CA SER A 168 -16.06 11.89 -11.04
C SER A 168 -17.40 12.15 -11.75
N PHE A 169 -18.33 12.79 -11.06
CA PHE A 169 -19.62 13.18 -11.65
C PHE A 169 -20.29 14.28 -10.84
N ASP A 170 -21.10 15.09 -11.49
CA ASP A 170 -21.97 16.06 -10.86
C ASP A 170 -23.35 15.46 -10.63
N ILE A 171 -23.94 15.77 -9.47
CA ILE A 171 -25.26 15.29 -9.10
C ILE A 171 -26.06 16.38 -8.38
N LYS A 172 -27.36 16.46 -8.70
CA LYS A 172 -28.34 17.33 -8.04
C LYS A 172 -29.63 16.56 -7.79
N THR A 173 -30.28 16.81 -6.66
CA THR A 173 -31.54 16.15 -6.30
C THR A 173 -32.58 17.14 -5.79
N ILE A 174 -33.84 16.92 -6.15
CA ILE A 174 -34.98 17.72 -5.66
C ILE A 174 -36.00 16.76 -5.07
N HIS A 175 -36.22 16.86 -3.76
CA HIS A 175 -37.22 16.08 -3.02
C HIS A 175 -37.11 14.56 -3.24
N LEU A 176 -35.90 14.05 -3.51
CA LEU A 176 -35.67 12.64 -3.78
C LEU A 176 -35.94 11.82 -2.51
N THR A 177 -36.93 10.95 -2.53
CA THR A 177 -37.38 10.22 -1.34
C THR A 177 -36.48 9.03 -0.99
N ASN A 178 -35.66 8.58 -1.94
CA ASN A 178 -34.64 7.55 -1.73
C ASN A 178 -33.26 8.05 -2.18
N ILE A 179 -32.29 7.15 -2.27
CA ILE A 179 -30.91 7.47 -2.62
C ILE A 179 -30.69 7.48 -4.14
N ALA A 180 -29.79 8.36 -4.57
CA ALA A 180 -29.15 8.37 -5.88
C ALA A 180 -27.63 8.20 -5.72
N ARG A 181 -27.01 7.50 -6.67
CA ARG A 181 -25.57 7.19 -6.71
C ARG A 181 -25.21 6.62 -8.08
N ILE A 182 -23.92 6.63 -8.41
CA ILE A 182 -23.37 5.70 -9.39
C ILE A 182 -23.14 4.34 -8.72
N ARG A 183 -23.58 3.26 -9.38
CA ARG A 183 -23.28 1.87 -9.06
C ARG A 183 -22.40 1.28 -10.17
N ILE A 184 -21.36 0.55 -9.80
CA ILE A 184 -20.50 -0.16 -10.75
C ILE A 184 -20.72 -1.66 -10.55
N ASN A 185 -21.27 -2.31 -11.57
CA ASN A 185 -21.47 -3.76 -11.61
C ASN A 185 -20.29 -4.40 -12.33
N GLU A 186 -19.42 -5.03 -11.55
CA GLU A 186 -18.21 -5.71 -12.02
C GLU A 186 -18.54 -7.12 -12.49
N GLN A 187 -18.05 -7.48 -13.68
CA GLN A 187 -18.44 -8.72 -14.35
C GLN A 187 -17.25 -9.38 -15.07
N ASN A 188 -17.36 -10.70 -15.22
CA ASN A 188 -16.54 -11.51 -16.11
C ASN A 188 -17.41 -12.50 -16.89
N ALA A 189 -16.78 -13.40 -17.65
CA ALA A 189 -17.48 -14.44 -18.41
C ALA A 189 -18.46 -15.31 -17.60
N LYS A 190 -18.29 -15.42 -16.27
CA LYS A 190 -19.16 -16.21 -15.37
C LYS A 190 -20.32 -15.41 -14.77
N GLY A 191 -20.34 -14.09 -14.94
CA GLY A 191 -21.37 -13.20 -14.41
C GLY A 191 -20.80 -12.09 -13.53
N GLN A 192 -21.62 -11.59 -12.60
CA GLN A 192 -21.22 -10.54 -11.67
C GLN A 192 -20.19 -11.07 -10.66
N THR A 193 -19.06 -10.37 -10.55
CA THR A 193 -17.97 -10.67 -9.60
C THR A 193 -18.10 -9.83 -8.33
N ASN A 194 -18.44 -8.55 -8.47
CA ASN A 194 -18.54 -7.61 -7.36
C ASN A 194 -19.53 -6.48 -7.66
N LEU A 195 -19.90 -5.71 -6.62
CA LEU A 195 -20.76 -4.54 -6.75
C LEU A 195 -20.18 -3.39 -5.94
N TRP A 196 -19.82 -2.31 -6.62
CA TRP A 196 -19.31 -1.10 -6.00
C TRP A 196 -20.36 0.01 -6.02
N HIS A 197 -20.35 0.84 -4.98
CA HIS A 197 -21.29 1.94 -4.80
C HIS A 197 -20.55 3.23 -4.46
N SER A 198 -20.84 4.29 -5.20
CA SER A 198 -20.38 5.62 -4.83
C SER A 198 -21.13 6.18 -3.61
N LYS A 199 -20.61 7.27 -3.04
CA LYS A 199 -21.36 8.09 -2.07
C LYS A 199 -22.77 8.40 -2.60
N SER A 200 -23.75 8.19 -1.72
CA SER A 200 -25.16 8.39 -2.04
C SER A 200 -25.65 9.79 -1.65
N VAL A 201 -26.54 10.35 -2.48
CA VAL A 201 -27.25 11.61 -2.23
C VAL A 201 -28.75 11.31 -2.08
N LYS A 202 -29.46 12.07 -1.25
CA LYS A 202 -30.90 11.92 -1.02
C LYS A 202 -31.54 13.27 -0.68
N GLY A 203 -32.86 13.34 -0.74
CA GLY A 203 -33.60 14.56 -0.41
C GLY A 203 -33.35 15.67 -1.43
N THR A 204 -33.14 16.89 -0.94
CA THR A 204 -32.88 18.06 -1.78
C THR A 204 -31.45 18.52 -1.58
N SER A 205 -30.68 18.55 -2.65
CA SER A 205 -29.30 19.05 -2.68
C SER A 205 -29.10 19.77 -4.00
N ASP A 206 -28.48 20.96 -3.95
CA ASP A 206 -27.98 21.58 -5.18
C ASP A 206 -26.79 20.78 -5.74
N TRP A 207 -26.32 21.18 -6.92
CA TRP A 207 -25.20 20.57 -7.61
C TRP A 207 -23.98 20.36 -6.69
N GLN A 208 -23.47 19.14 -6.66
CA GLN A 208 -22.22 18.78 -6.02
C GLN A 208 -21.45 17.81 -6.91
N THR A 209 -20.13 17.93 -6.91
CA THR A 209 -19.23 16.98 -7.55
C THR A 209 -18.86 15.87 -6.58
N ILE A 210 -19.03 14.62 -6.99
CA ILE A 210 -18.52 13.44 -6.28
C ILE A 210 -17.33 12.91 -7.07
N LYS A 211 -16.20 12.74 -6.39
CA LYS A 211 -14.98 12.16 -6.95
C LYS A 211 -14.48 11.04 -6.03
N GLU A 212 -14.34 9.83 -6.56
CA GLU A 212 -13.95 8.64 -5.80
C GLU A 212 -13.04 7.72 -6.61
N ASN A 213 -12.06 7.12 -5.94
CA ASN A 213 -11.20 6.10 -6.56
C ASN A 213 -11.95 4.78 -6.65
N PHE A 214 -11.72 4.04 -7.73
CA PHE A 214 -12.26 2.71 -7.96
C PHE A 214 -11.13 1.74 -8.33
N LYS A 215 -11.00 0.67 -7.54
CA LYS A 215 -10.08 -0.45 -7.82
C LYS A 215 -10.94 -1.67 -8.16
N PRO A 216 -10.87 -2.22 -9.37
CA PRO A 216 -11.65 -3.40 -9.72
C PRO A 216 -11.20 -4.63 -8.91
N HIS A 217 -12.11 -5.56 -8.72
CA HIS A 217 -11.81 -6.90 -8.25
C HIS A 217 -10.87 -7.61 -9.27
N PRO A 218 -9.88 -8.43 -8.83
CA PRO A 218 -8.89 -9.03 -9.73
C PRO A 218 -9.47 -9.90 -10.85
N GLU A 219 -10.67 -10.46 -10.65
CA GLU A 219 -11.36 -11.28 -11.64
C GLU A 219 -12.28 -10.50 -12.60
N THR A 220 -12.30 -9.16 -12.54
CA THR A 220 -13.20 -8.33 -13.34
C THR A 220 -12.63 -8.10 -14.74
N GLU A 221 -13.41 -8.42 -15.78
CA GLU A 221 -13.04 -8.22 -17.19
C GLU A 221 -13.64 -6.93 -17.76
N PHE A 222 -14.84 -6.57 -17.30
CA PHE A 222 -15.50 -5.34 -17.68
C PHE A 222 -16.45 -4.88 -16.59
N ILE A 223 -16.84 -3.61 -16.65
CA ILE A 223 -17.83 -3.04 -15.74
C ILE A 223 -19.05 -2.53 -16.49
N THR A 224 -20.18 -2.48 -15.80
CA THR A 224 -21.32 -1.64 -16.19
C THR A 224 -21.44 -0.51 -15.18
N ILE A 225 -21.23 0.72 -15.64
CA ILE A 225 -21.46 1.93 -14.85
C ILE A 225 -22.94 2.26 -14.94
N GLU A 226 -23.59 2.47 -13.80
CA GLU A 226 -25.03 2.64 -13.68
C GLU A 226 -25.34 3.92 -12.90
N LEU A 227 -25.89 4.91 -13.59
CA LEU A 227 -26.44 6.14 -13.01
C LEU A 227 -27.78 5.80 -12.38
N PHE A 228 -27.79 5.62 -11.06
CA PHE A 228 -28.86 4.89 -10.39
C PHE A 228 -29.87 5.84 -9.74
N TYR A 229 -31.14 5.59 -10.01
CA TYR A 229 -32.31 6.13 -9.32
C TYR A 229 -32.95 4.98 -8.53
N GLU A 230 -32.75 4.95 -7.21
CA GLU A 230 -33.32 3.90 -6.36
C GLU A 230 -34.84 4.10 -6.19
N LYS A 231 -35.55 3.00 -5.86
CA LYS A 231 -37.02 2.99 -5.80
C LYS A 231 -37.57 4.13 -4.94
N GLY A 232 -38.25 5.08 -5.57
CA GLY A 232 -38.80 6.26 -4.90
C GLY A 232 -39.35 7.31 -5.88
N THR A 233 -39.53 8.52 -5.39
CA THR A 233 -40.09 9.70 -6.07
C THR A 233 -39.15 10.89 -5.92
N GLY A 234 -39.37 11.93 -6.73
CA GLY A 234 -38.57 13.15 -6.80
C GLY A 234 -37.76 13.24 -8.09
N THR A 235 -36.84 14.21 -8.10
CA THR A 235 -36.05 14.57 -9.29
C THR A 235 -34.57 14.37 -9.02
N LEU A 236 -33.86 13.85 -10.02
CA LEU A 236 -32.42 13.59 -10.00
C LEU A 236 -31.80 14.01 -11.32
N TYR A 237 -30.70 14.76 -11.21
CA TYR A 237 -29.88 15.16 -12.34
C TYR A 237 -28.47 14.59 -12.19
N TYR A 238 -27.91 14.14 -13.30
CA TYR A 238 -26.48 13.84 -13.44
C TYR A 238 -25.88 14.66 -14.57
N ASP A 239 -24.62 15.04 -14.42
CA ASP A 239 -23.83 15.71 -15.46
C ASP A 239 -22.32 15.49 -15.26
N ASN A 240 -21.51 15.84 -16.27
CA ASN A 240 -20.05 15.85 -16.24
C ASN A 240 -19.42 14.54 -15.73
N LEU A 241 -19.89 13.39 -16.24
CA LEU A 241 -19.34 12.10 -15.89
C LEU A 241 -17.95 11.91 -16.50
N TYR A 242 -17.03 11.52 -15.62
CA TYR A 242 -15.66 11.24 -15.97
C TYR A 242 -15.19 9.98 -15.27
N PHE A 243 -14.64 9.04 -16.04
CA PHE A 243 -14.04 7.83 -15.52
C PHE A 243 -12.76 7.57 -16.29
N SER A 244 -11.62 7.73 -15.64
CA SER A 244 -10.31 7.55 -16.27
C SER A 244 -9.46 6.60 -15.49
N GLU A 245 -8.50 5.99 -16.20
CA GLU A 245 -7.35 5.39 -15.54
C GLU A 245 -6.63 6.47 -14.74
N LYS A 246 -6.46 6.20 -13.46
CA LYS A 246 -5.56 6.95 -12.60
C LYS A 246 -4.22 6.25 -12.70
N GLU A 247 -3.15 6.99 -12.95
CA GLU A 247 -1.82 6.43 -12.74
C GLU A 247 -1.82 5.79 -11.36
N ASN A 248 -1.38 4.54 -11.29
CA ASN A 248 -1.03 3.91 -10.02
C ASN A 248 0.09 4.77 -9.44
N GLN A 249 -0.27 5.82 -8.71
CA GLN A 249 0.47 6.29 -7.57
C GLN A 249 0.45 5.06 -6.65
N GLU A 250 1.43 4.17 -6.83
CA GLU A 250 1.57 2.94 -6.07
C GLU A 250 1.42 3.27 -4.60
N THR A 251 0.24 3.02 -4.03
CA THR A 251 -0.02 3.21 -2.60
C THR A 251 0.66 2.14 -1.74
N ASN A 252 1.56 1.35 -2.33
CA ASN A 252 2.48 0.44 -1.64
C ASN A 252 3.95 0.88 -1.73
N ARG A 253 4.24 2.12 -2.11
CA ARG A 253 5.50 2.76 -1.67
C ARG A 253 5.18 3.49 -0.39
N THR A 254 5.90 3.17 0.68
CA THR A 254 6.05 4.03 1.84
C THR A 254 6.36 5.44 1.33
N GLN A 255 5.38 6.33 1.21
CA GLN A 255 5.60 7.68 0.68
C GLN A 255 6.77 8.33 1.44
N ILE A 256 7.64 9.02 0.71
CA ILE A 256 8.69 9.84 1.31
C ILE A 256 8.03 10.67 2.40
N GLU A 257 8.67 10.71 3.56
CA GLU A 257 8.20 11.46 4.70
C GLU A 257 7.88 12.91 4.32
N ASP A 258 6.80 13.46 4.85
CA ASP A 258 6.57 14.91 4.76
C ASP A 258 7.33 15.67 5.85
N LYS A 259 7.68 14.98 6.94
CA LYS A 259 8.48 15.45 8.07
C LYS A 259 9.02 14.26 8.87
N ILE A 260 10.14 14.46 9.55
CA ILE A 260 10.71 13.50 10.51
C ILE A 260 10.70 14.13 11.90
N GLU A 261 10.08 13.46 12.88
CA GLU A 261 10.06 13.89 14.28
C GLU A 261 10.59 12.74 15.16
N ILE A 262 11.71 12.98 15.82
CA ILE A 262 12.42 11.98 16.63
C ILE A 262 12.97 12.60 17.92
N HIS A 263 13.45 11.75 18.82
CA HIS A 263 14.08 12.20 20.07
C HIS A 263 15.58 11.87 20.04
N THR A 264 16.38 12.51 20.90
CA THR A 264 17.85 12.34 20.95
C THR A 264 18.39 10.91 21.22
N LYS A 265 17.53 9.92 21.45
CA LYS A 265 17.89 8.51 21.62
C LYS A 265 17.35 7.58 20.52
N ASN A 266 16.62 8.11 19.55
CA ASN A 266 16.03 7.34 18.47
C ASN A 266 16.97 7.33 17.26
N ILE A 267 17.24 6.16 16.70
CA ILE A 267 17.81 6.06 15.35
C ILE A 267 16.62 6.01 14.39
N TYR A 268 16.60 6.89 13.40
CA TYR A 268 15.54 6.93 12.42
C TYR A 268 15.89 6.04 11.21
N VAL A 269 14.98 5.15 10.84
CA VAL A 269 15.05 4.33 9.63
C VAL A 269 14.14 4.94 8.58
N PRO A 270 14.69 5.52 7.49
CA PRO A 270 13.89 6.11 6.44
C PRO A 270 12.99 5.11 5.74
N LYS A 271 11.82 5.61 5.34
CA LYS A 271 10.78 4.86 4.64
C LYS A 271 11.19 4.30 3.28
N GLN A 272 12.10 5.00 2.59
CA GLN A 272 12.63 4.62 1.28
C GLN A 272 14.11 4.29 1.42
N LYS A 273 14.44 2.99 1.42
CA LYS A 273 15.81 2.51 1.64
C LYS A 273 16.79 2.88 0.51
N ASN A 274 16.28 3.06 -0.70
CA ASN A 274 17.07 3.32 -1.90
C ASN A 274 17.36 4.81 -2.14
N TYR A 275 16.94 5.72 -1.27
CA TYR A 275 17.18 7.14 -1.44
C TYR A 275 18.39 7.62 -0.65
N LEU A 276 18.97 8.71 -1.12
CA LEU A 276 20.07 9.40 -0.46
C LEU A 276 19.49 10.49 0.43
N TYR A 277 19.89 10.50 1.70
CA TYR A 277 19.43 11.46 2.70
C TYR A 277 20.60 12.31 3.16
N GLU A 278 20.51 13.63 2.97
CA GLU A 278 21.53 14.58 3.39
C GLU A 278 20.95 15.51 4.46
N ILE A 279 21.53 15.51 5.66
CA ILE A 279 21.17 16.43 6.73
C ILE A 279 21.80 17.80 6.43
N THR A 280 20.99 18.84 6.33
CA THR A 280 21.46 20.20 5.99
C THR A 280 22.37 20.80 7.07
N ASP A 281 22.11 20.50 8.35
CA ASP A 281 22.94 20.94 9.47
C ASP A 281 23.35 19.75 10.36
N ALA A 282 24.61 19.34 10.21
CA ALA A 282 25.19 18.20 10.91
C ALA A 282 25.37 18.39 12.43
N THR A 283 25.12 19.60 12.96
CA THR A 283 25.12 19.83 14.42
C THR A 283 23.92 19.20 15.13
N PHE A 284 22.81 18.99 14.40
CA PHE A 284 21.58 18.41 14.93
C PHE A 284 21.49 16.91 14.71
N ALA A 285 21.91 16.41 13.55
CA ALA A 285 21.90 14.98 13.24
C ALA A 285 22.94 14.63 12.18
N LYS A 286 23.27 13.33 12.07
CA LYS A 286 24.08 12.78 10.99
C LYS A 286 23.36 11.65 10.29
N GLU A 287 23.61 11.51 9.01
CA GLU A 287 23.26 10.31 8.27
C GLU A 287 24.48 9.38 8.26
N ILE A 288 24.25 8.10 8.55
CA ILE A 288 25.27 7.04 8.49
C ILE A 288 24.60 5.78 7.95
N ASN A 289 25.01 5.32 6.76
CA ASN A 289 24.53 4.10 6.12
C ASN A 289 22.99 4.05 5.99
N GLY A 290 22.40 5.12 5.47
CA GLY A 290 20.97 5.30 5.27
C GLY A 290 20.15 5.50 6.54
N LEU A 291 20.77 5.60 7.72
CA LEU A 291 20.10 5.81 9.00
C LEU A 291 20.40 7.20 9.55
N LEU A 292 19.42 7.86 10.17
CA LEU A 292 19.61 9.19 10.77
C LEU A 292 19.81 9.08 12.28
N TYR A 293 20.92 9.66 12.74
CA TYR A 293 21.36 9.68 14.14
C TYR A 293 21.26 11.10 14.69
N PRO A 294 20.38 11.35 15.66
CA PRO A 294 20.32 12.60 16.40
C PRO A 294 21.61 12.87 17.19
N GLU A 295 22.08 14.11 17.14
CA GLU A 295 23.24 14.61 17.89
C GLU A 295 22.80 15.62 18.96
N SER A 296 21.86 16.52 18.64
CA SER A 296 21.36 17.54 19.57
C SER A 296 19.89 17.92 19.32
N VAL A 297 19.25 18.50 20.34
CA VAL A 297 17.87 19.01 20.24
C VAL A 297 17.82 20.23 19.34
N GLY A 298 16.85 20.27 18.43
CA GLY A 298 16.66 21.39 17.52
C GLY A 298 15.92 21.00 16.26
N GLU A 299 16.02 21.88 15.26
CA GLU A 299 15.33 21.73 13.98
C GLU A 299 16.34 21.93 12.84
N THR A 300 16.26 21.05 11.84
CA THR A 300 17.02 21.14 10.59
C THR A 300 16.18 20.58 9.45
N THR A 301 16.76 20.36 8.29
CA THR A 301 16.10 19.72 7.15
C THR A 301 16.89 18.52 6.63
N VAL A 302 16.19 17.64 5.94
CA VAL A 302 16.75 16.50 5.21
C VAL A 302 16.46 16.69 3.74
N LYS A 303 17.51 16.76 2.93
CA LYS A 303 17.40 16.72 1.47
C LYS A 303 17.40 15.27 1.02
N ILE A 304 16.44 14.93 0.16
CA ILE A 304 16.21 13.57 -0.31
C ILE A 304 16.41 13.55 -1.82
N SER A 305 17.30 12.67 -2.27
CA SER A 305 17.62 12.47 -3.68
C SER A 305 17.47 11.00 -4.05
N ASP A 306 17.24 10.72 -5.33
CA ASP A 306 17.25 9.33 -5.83
C ASP A 306 18.67 8.74 -5.83
N GLU A 307 18.79 7.44 -6.16
CA GLU A 307 20.08 6.73 -6.27
C GLU A 307 21.07 7.38 -7.25
N LYS A 308 20.58 8.21 -8.19
CA LYS A 308 21.38 8.91 -9.19
C LYS A 308 21.77 10.32 -8.74
N GLY A 309 21.38 10.73 -7.53
CA GLY A 309 21.65 12.05 -6.98
C GLY A 309 20.70 13.14 -7.50
N VAL A 310 19.59 12.78 -8.14
CA VAL A 310 18.57 13.76 -8.55
C VAL A 310 17.74 14.16 -7.34
N PHE A 311 17.72 15.46 -7.03
CA PHE A 311 16.94 16.01 -5.92
C PHE A 311 15.45 15.75 -6.10
N ILE A 312 14.82 15.21 -5.07
CA ILE A 312 13.38 14.91 -5.03
C ILE A 312 12.65 15.94 -4.18
N LYS A 313 13.06 16.10 -2.91
CA LYS A 313 12.37 16.95 -1.94
C LYS A 313 13.28 17.28 -0.76
N GLU A 314 12.98 18.38 -0.07
CA GLU A 314 13.55 18.72 1.23
C GLU A 314 12.45 18.75 2.28
N ILE A 315 12.70 18.15 3.45
CA ILE A 315 11.69 17.96 4.50
C ILE A 315 12.23 18.39 5.86
N PRO A 316 11.39 18.84 6.80
CA PRO A 316 11.82 19.20 8.14
C PRO A 316 12.18 17.97 8.99
N LEU A 317 13.26 18.09 9.75
CA LEU A 317 13.69 17.17 10.80
C LEU A 317 13.67 17.89 12.16
N ILE A 318 12.82 17.42 13.06
CA ILE A 318 12.63 17.98 14.40
C ILE A 318 13.13 16.95 15.41
N ILE A 319 14.10 17.37 16.23
CA ILE A 319 14.73 16.53 17.23
C ILE A 319 14.38 17.05 18.61
N GLN A 320 13.60 16.27 19.34
CA GLN A 320 13.12 16.59 20.67
C GLN A 320 14.01 15.97 21.74
N HIS A 321 13.97 16.55 22.95
CA HIS A 321 14.66 15.98 24.09
C HIS A 321 14.07 14.62 24.46
N TYR A 322 14.93 13.61 24.62
CA TYR A 322 14.51 12.33 25.17
C TYR A 322 14.38 12.43 26.70
N GLU A 323 13.15 12.34 27.21
CA GLU A 323 12.88 12.22 28.63
C GLU A 323 12.74 10.76 29.04
N GLU A 324 13.74 10.26 29.79
CA GLU A 324 13.74 8.87 30.24
C GLU A 324 12.69 8.64 31.35
N THR A 325 11.69 7.81 31.02
CA THR A 325 10.65 7.36 31.95
C THR A 325 11.10 6.15 32.76
N ILE A 326 10.39 5.87 33.86
CA ILE A 326 10.63 4.65 34.66
C ILE A 326 10.44 3.37 33.84
N TYR A 327 9.50 3.35 32.88
CA TYR A 327 9.25 2.20 32.03
C TYR A 327 10.42 1.92 31.08
N GLN A 328 11.02 2.97 30.52
CA GLN A 328 12.20 2.85 29.66
C GLN A 328 13.42 2.33 30.45
N LYS A 329 13.61 2.79 31.69
CA LYS A 329 14.65 2.24 32.59
C LYS A 329 14.43 0.74 32.85
N MET A 330 13.19 0.33 33.07
CA MET A 330 12.85 -1.08 33.27
C MET A 330 13.10 -1.92 32.01
N LEU A 331 12.76 -1.39 30.82
CA LEU A 331 13.05 -2.04 29.54
C LEU A 331 14.56 -2.15 29.28
N LYS A 332 15.34 -1.10 29.57
CA LYS A 332 16.80 -1.17 29.47
C LYS A 332 17.35 -2.26 30.39
N LYS A 333 16.94 -2.26 31.67
CA LYS A 333 17.38 -3.27 32.64
C LYS A 333 17.01 -4.68 32.20
N TRP A 334 15.81 -4.88 31.64
CA TRP A 334 15.40 -6.16 31.08
C TRP A 334 16.31 -6.60 29.93
N ASN A 335 16.61 -5.70 28.99
CA ASN A 335 17.51 -5.99 27.87
C ASN A 335 18.94 -6.27 28.34
N ASP A 336 19.44 -5.54 29.33
CA ASP A 336 20.75 -5.75 29.93
C ASP A 336 20.86 -7.14 30.60
N VAL A 337 19.76 -7.67 31.13
CA VAL A 337 19.73 -9.00 31.76
C VAL A 337 19.56 -10.13 30.74
N ILE A 338 18.72 -9.94 29.72
CA ILE A 338 18.38 -11.00 28.76
C ILE A 338 19.37 -11.10 27.60
N ALA A 339 19.80 -9.96 27.05
CA ALA A 339 20.75 -9.92 25.93
C ALA A 339 22.18 -9.67 26.42
N GLY A 340 22.35 -8.79 27.43
CA GLY A 340 23.65 -8.56 28.05
C GLY A 340 24.71 -7.95 27.13
N ASN A 341 24.31 -7.29 26.04
CA ASN A 341 25.22 -6.72 25.03
C ASN A 341 26.26 -5.79 25.65
N ASP A 342 25.88 -4.93 26.60
CA ASP A 342 26.78 -4.01 27.32
C ASP A 342 27.87 -4.74 28.15
N SER A 343 27.65 -6.03 28.46
CA SER A 343 28.59 -6.88 29.22
C SER A 343 29.42 -7.80 28.33
N PHE A 344 29.29 -7.70 27.00
CA PHE A 344 30.05 -8.52 26.07
C PHE A 344 31.56 -8.25 26.22
N ASN A 345 32.34 -9.32 26.33
CA ASN A 345 33.79 -9.24 26.44
C ASN A 345 34.46 -9.99 25.29
N VAL A 346 35.11 -9.24 24.39
CA VAL A 346 35.83 -9.77 23.23
C VAL A 346 36.95 -10.74 23.59
N ASN A 347 37.48 -10.68 24.81
CA ASN A 347 38.53 -11.59 25.28
C ASN A 347 37.95 -12.89 25.90
N ASN A 348 36.64 -12.97 26.11
CA ASN A 348 35.98 -14.18 26.59
C ASN A 348 35.58 -15.06 25.40
N GLN A 349 36.31 -16.15 25.18
CA GLN A 349 36.09 -17.05 24.04
C GLN A 349 34.68 -17.66 24.01
N VAL A 350 34.02 -17.87 25.15
CA VAL A 350 32.66 -18.40 25.19
C VAL A 350 31.67 -17.37 24.64
N MET A 351 31.81 -16.10 25.05
CA MET A 351 30.95 -15.01 24.55
C MET A 351 31.16 -14.78 23.06
N VAL A 352 32.42 -14.78 22.60
CA VAL A 352 32.74 -14.64 21.17
C VAL A 352 32.11 -15.77 20.36
N LYS A 353 32.29 -17.03 20.78
CA LYS A 353 31.71 -18.18 20.10
C LYS A 353 30.17 -18.12 20.06
N GLN A 354 29.54 -17.71 21.16
CA GLN A 354 28.09 -17.54 21.20
C GLN A 354 27.61 -16.45 20.24
N ASN A 355 28.31 -15.31 20.17
CA ASN A 355 27.99 -14.24 19.23
C ASN A 355 28.14 -14.70 17.77
N GLU A 356 29.20 -15.44 17.44
CA GLU A 356 29.40 -16.04 16.11
C GLU A 356 28.27 -17.02 15.74
N GLN A 357 27.83 -17.85 16.68
CA GLN A 357 26.70 -18.76 16.48
C GLN A 357 25.40 -18.01 16.20
N LEU A 358 25.13 -16.92 16.90
CA LEU A 358 23.95 -16.08 16.66
C LEU A 358 24.04 -15.38 15.30
N ASP A 359 25.22 -14.89 14.90
CA ASP A 359 25.45 -14.33 13.56
C ASP A 359 25.24 -15.38 12.45
N SER A 360 25.63 -16.64 12.68
CA SER A 360 25.33 -17.74 11.76
C SER A 360 23.82 -18.04 11.69
N ALA A 361 23.12 -18.03 12.82
CA ALA A 361 21.68 -18.25 12.86
C ALA A 361 20.92 -17.13 12.13
N VAL A 362 21.31 -15.86 12.30
CA VAL A 362 20.73 -14.74 11.55
C VAL A 362 20.93 -14.93 10.05
N LEU A 363 22.11 -15.35 9.59
CA LEU A 363 22.36 -15.61 8.18
C LEU A 363 21.40 -16.69 7.61
N GLU A 364 21.22 -17.78 8.34
CA GLU A 364 20.30 -18.87 7.95
C GLU A 364 18.85 -18.36 7.90
N ILE A 365 18.41 -17.63 8.93
CA ILE A 365 17.08 -17.03 9.00
C ILE A 365 16.84 -16.13 7.79
N LEU A 366 17.75 -15.21 7.49
CA LEU A 366 17.62 -14.27 6.37
C LEU A 366 17.56 -15.00 5.02
N SER A 367 18.23 -16.15 4.87
CA SER A 367 18.15 -16.96 3.64
C SER A 367 16.74 -17.53 3.38
N LEU A 368 15.97 -17.72 4.45
CA LEU A 368 14.59 -18.20 4.43
C LEU A 368 13.58 -17.07 4.22
N TYR A 369 13.97 -15.80 4.35
CA TYR A 369 13.08 -14.66 4.17
C TYR A 369 12.52 -14.62 2.74
N THR A 370 11.26 -14.19 2.61
CA THR A 370 10.60 -13.98 1.31
C THR A 370 10.03 -12.57 1.22
N ASP A 371 10.50 -11.81 0.23
CA ASP A 371 10.02 -10.46 -0.10
C ASP A 371 9.02 -10.48 -1.28
N LYS A 372 8.24 -11.55 -1.40
CA LYS A 372 7.25 -11.65 -2.48
C LYS A 372 6.05 -10.77 -2.16
N LYS A 373 5.77 -9.82 -3.06
CA LYS A 373 4.53 -9.03 -3.05
C LYS A 373 3.32 -9.96 -2.99
N ASP A 374 2.40 -9.67 -2.08
CA ASP A 374 1.17 -10.44 -1.81
C ASP A 374 1.38 -11.86 -1.27
N SER A 375 2.56 -12.15 -0.71
CA SER A 375 2.82 -13.40 0.00
C SER A 375 2.02 -13.48 1.30
N THR A 376 1.41 -14.63 1.56
CA THR A 376 0.86 -14.99 2.87
C THR A 376 1.93 -15.56 3.81
N GLU A 377 3.19 -15.64 3.35
CA GLU A 377 4.31 -16.28 4.03
C GLU A 377 5.49 -15.31 4.20
N LEU A 378 6.05 -15.21 5.42
CA LEU A 378 7.25 -14.42 5.71
C LEU A 378 8.56 -15.22 5.55
N TRP A 379 8.48 -16.54 5.76
CA TRP A 379 9.61 -17.46 5.68
C TRP A 379 9.26 -18.65 4.79
N LYS A 380 10.17 -19.05 3.90
CA LYS A 380 9.96 -20.11 2.88
C LYS A 380 9.57 -21.46 3.48
N ASP A 381 9.95 -21.72 4.72
CA ASP A 381 9.70 -22.97 5.43
C ASP A 381 8.49 -22.89 6.38
N ILE A 382 7.79 -21.75 6.44
CA ILE A 382 6.60 -21.55 7.26
C ILE A 382 5.43 -21.12 6.36
N SER A 383 4.55 -22.06 6.04
CA SER A 383 3.44 -21.85 5.10
C SER A 383 2.07 -21.60 5.75
N ASP A 384 1.84 -22.04 7.00
CA ASP A 384 0.56 -21.88 7.69
C ASP A 384 0.69 -21.08 9.00
N TYR A 385 0.28 -19.82 8.96
CA TYR A 385 0.27 -18.91 10.12
C TYR A 385 -0.95 -19.07 11.02
N ASN A 386 -1.91 -19.94 10.69
CA ASN A 386 -2.99 -20.31 11.60
C ASN A 386 -2.51 -21.25 12.71
N VAL A 387 -1.34 -21.87 12.54
CA VAL A 387 -0.69 -22.70 13.57
C VAL A 387 0.13 -21.82 14.52
N SER A 388 -0.24 -21.81 15.80
CA SER A 388 0.41 -20.96 16.82
C SER A 388 1.91 -21.20 16.98
N ALA A 389 2.36 -22.45 16.79
CA ALA A 389 3.79 -22.80 16.82
C ALA A 389 4.57 -22.09 15.69
N ASN A 390 4.01 -22.01 14.50
CA ASN A 390 4.61 -21.35 13.34
C ASN A 390 4.73 -19.84 13.55
N LEU A 391 3.69 -19.23 14.13
CA LEU A 391 3.72 -17.82 14.51
C LEU A 391 4.81 -17.56 15.57
N THR A 392 4.90 -18.43 16.59
CA THR A 392 5.92 -18.34 17.65
C THR A 392 7.33 -18.44 17.07
N THR A 393 7.58 -19.40 16.19
CA THR A 393 8.88 -19.55 15.49
C THR A 393 9.22 -18.30 14.69
N SER A 394 8.25 -17.74 13.97
CA SER A 394 8.45 -16.53 13.16
C SER A 394 8.85 -15.32 14.01
N TYR A 395 8.19 -15.09 15.14
CA TYR A 395 8.58 -14.01 16.07
C TYR A 395 9.94 -14.25 16.72
N ARG A 396 10.28 -15.50 17.06
CA ARG A 396 11.62 -15.83 17.59
C ARG A 396 12.73 -15.55 16.58
N ARG A 397 12.47 -15.73 15.27
CA ARG A 397 13.42 -15.35 14.22
C ARG A 397 13.69 -13.85 14.22
N VAL A 398 12.63 -13.04 14.27
CA VAL A 398 12.75 -11.58 14.39
C VAL A 398 13.48 -11.18 15.67
N GLU A 399 13.20 -11.85 16.80
CA GLU A 399 13.91 -11.62 18.07
C GLU A 399 15.41 -11.92 17.95
N THR A 400 15.80 -13.03 17.33
CA THR A 400 17.21 -13.39 17.10
C THR A 400 17.91 -12.34 16.23
N ILE A 401 17.24 -11.87 15.17
CA ILE A 401 17.75 -10.77 14.33
C ILE A 401 17.95 -9.50 15.18
N ALA A 402 16.93 -9.09 15.94
CA ALA A 402 16.98 -7.87 16.74
C ALA A 402 18.12 -7.90 17.79
N LYS A 403 18.42 -9.06 18.38
CA LYS A 403 19.54 -9.22 19.31
C LYS A 403 20.88 -8.88 18.66
N GLN A 404 21.10 -9.37 17.43
CA GLN A 404 22.35 -9.12 16.69
C GLN A 404 22.41 -7.70 16.11
N VAL A 405 21.30 -7.14 15.64
CA VAL A 405 21.22 -5.73 15.21
C VAL A 405 21.60 -4.77 16.35
N MET A 406 21.29 -5.14 17.59
CA MET A 406 21.60 -4.34 18.78
C MET A 406 22.94 -4.69 19.46
N GLN A 407 23.72 -5.62 18.92
CA GLN A 407 24.99 -6.09 19.52
C GLN A 407 26.20 -5.46 18.80
N PRO A 408 26.95 -4.51 19.42
CA PRO A 408 28.11 -3.87 18.79
C PRO A 408 29.18 -4.81 18.23
N ALA A 409 29.30 -6.03 18.77
CA ALA A 409 30.25 -7.04 18.29
C ALA A 409 29.71 -7.90 17.13
N SER A 410 28.45 -7.77 16.75
CA SER A 410 27.85 -8.49 15.62
C SER A 410 28.20 -7.81 14.30
N LYS A 411 28.38 -8.59 13.24
CA LYS A 411 28.50 -8.06 11.87
C LYS A 411 27.20 -7.40 11.36
N TYR A 412 26.08 -7.60 12.05
CA TYR A 412 24.77 -7.03 11.72
C TYR A 412 24.41 -5.80 12.56
N TYR A 413 25.32 -5.34 13.42
CA TYR A 413 25.08 -4.20 14.29
C TYR A 413 24.62 -2.96 13.49
N GLN A 414 23.42 -2.48 13.81
CA GLN A 414 22.79 -1.32 13.16
C GLN A 414 22.81 -1.36 11.62
N ASN A 415 22.72 -2.56 11.04
CA ASN A 415 22.63 -2.74 9.59
C ASN A 415 21.27 -2.25 9.08
N GLN A 416 21.23 -1.39 8.08
CA GLN A 416 19.99 -0.78 7.58
C GLN A 416 19.04 -1.79 6.92
N GLU A 417 19.56 -2.80 6.23
CA GLU A 417 18.74 -3.77 5.48
C GLU A 417 18.10 -4.83 6.36
N ILE A 418 18.50 -4.91 7.64
CA ILE A 418 18.12 -5.96 8.59
C ILE A 418 17.40 -5.34 9.78
#